data_AF-A0A9E5IU03-F1
#
_entry.id   AF-A0A9E5IU03-F1
#
_cell.length_a   1.000
_cell.length_b   1.000
_cell.length_c   1.000
_cell.angle_alpha   90.00
_cell.angle_beta   90.00
_cell.angle_gamma   90.00
#
_symmetry.space_group_name_H-M   'P 1'
#
loop_
_entity.id
_entity.type
_entity.pdbx_description
1 polymer ?
#
loop_
_entity_poly.entity_id
_entity_poly.type
_entity_poly.pdbx_seq_one_letter_code
_entity_poly.pdbx_strand_id
1 'polypeptide(L)' 'MFKVLRILVIAQTLGVCAVALSACGQKGPLVHPQDPLAADRATLLQTLIPQTSSKTEP' A
#
# COMPACT_ATOMS: atom_id res chain seq x y z
N MET A 1 -33.01 21.55 -7.84
CA MET A 1 -31.64 21.92 -7.40
C MET A 1 -30.94 20.85 -6.56
N PHE A 2 -31.60 20.24 -5.57
CA PHE A 2 -30.98 19.22 -4.68
C PHE A 2 -30.27 18.06 -5.39
N LYS A 3 -30.76 17.61 -6.54
CA LYS A 3 -30.15 16.51 -7.31
C LYS A 3 -28.77 16.89 -7.89
N VAL A 4 -28.60 18.13 -8.32
CA VAL A 4 -27.31 18.66 -8.83
C VAL A 4 -26.33 18.84 -7.68
N LEU A 5 -26.78 19.44 -6.56
CA LEU A 5 -25.96 19.59 -5.36
C LEU A 5 -25.48 18.23 -4.83
N ARG A 6 -26.35 17.21 -4.84
CA ARG A 6 -26.00 15.85 -4.40
C ARG A 6 -24.92 15.19 -5.28
N ILE A 7 -24.99 15.38 -6.60
CA ILE A 7 -23.97 14.87 -7.52
C ILE A 7 -22.62 15.55 -7.26
N LEU A 8 -22.63 16.87 -7.06
CA LEU A 8 -21.42 17.64 -6.81
C LEU A 8 -20.71 17.20 -5.52
N VAL A 9 -21.45 17.00 -4.44
CA VAL A 9 -20.91 16.51 -3.16
C VAL A 9 -20.30 15.11 -3.31
N ILE A 10 -21.00 14.19 -3.98
CA ILE A 10 -20.49 12.83 -4.18
C ILE A 10 -19.19 12.85 -5.01
N ALA A 11 -19.15 13.64 -6.09
CA ALA A 11 -17.96 13.76 -6.93
C ALA A 11 -16.76 14.32 -6.13
N GLN A 12 -16.98 15.34 -5.31
CA GLN A 12 -15.93 15.92 -4.47
C GLN A 12 -15.38 14.90 -3.47
N THR A 13 -16.28 14.19 -2.76
CA THR A 13 -15.89 13.18 -1.77
C THR A 13 -15.12 12.03 -2.42
N LEU A 14 -15.58 11.52 -3.56
CA LEU A 14 -14.87 10.47 -4.30
C LEU A 14 -13.48 10.95 -4.76
N GLY A 15 -13.38 12.19 -5.26
CA GLY A 15 -12.11 12.78 -5.66
C GLY A 15 -11.12 12.88 -4.49
N VAL A 16 -11.56 13.37 -3.33
CA VAL A 16 -10.72 13.45 -2.12
C VAL A 16 -10.26 12.08 -1.66
N CYS A 17 -11.15 11.07 -1.63
CA CYS A 17 -10.80 9.70 -1.29
C CYS A 17 -9.73 9.15 -2.24
N ALA A 18 -9.90 9.31 -3.55
CA ALA A 18 -8.94 8.82 -4.54
C ALA A 18 -7.55 9.45 -4.35
N VAL A 19 -7.49 10.76 -4.06
CA VAL A 19 -6.22 11.44 -3.75
C VAL A 19 -5.60 10.87 -2.47
N ALA A 20 -6.37 10.72 -1.40
CA ALA A 20 -5.87 10.15 -0.13
C ALA A 20 -5.33 8.72 -0.30
N LEU A 21 -6.04 7.87 -1.03
CA LEU A 21 -5.61 6.50 -1.34
C LEU A 21 -4.35 6.46 -2.21
N SER A 22 -4.24 7.36 -3.19
CA SER A 22 -3.06 7.42 -4.06
C SER A 22 -1.82 8.04 -3.40
N ALA A 23 -2.02 8.88 -2.38
CA ALA A 23 -0.98 9.46 -1.54
C ALA A 23 -0.56 8.54 -0.38
N CYS A 24 -1.43 7.61 0.02
CA CYS A 24 -1.13 6.65 1.07
C CYS A 24 -0.40 5.43 0.49
N GLY A 25 0.92 5.42 0.62
CA GLY A 25 1.78 4.29 0.21
C GLY A 25 3.18 4.73 -0.20
N GLN A 26 4.15 3.82 -0.15
CA GLN A 26 5.51 4.11 -0.60
C GLN A 26 5.55 4.17 -2.14
N LYS A 27 5.54 5.39 -2.69
CA LYS A 27 5.83 5.68 -4.09
C LYS A 27 7.36 5.65 -4.27
N GLY A 28 7.93 4.52 -4.68
CA GLY A 28 9.37 4.38 -4.89
C GLY A 28 9.86 2.94 -4.72
N PRO A 29 11.17 2.68 -4.90
CA PRO A 29 11.73 1.37 -4.61
C PRO A 29 11.47 1.01 -3.14
N LEU A 30 10.96 -0.20 -2.90
CA LEU A 30 10.76 -0.69 -1.55
C LEU A 30 12.13 -0.86 -0.89
N VAL A 31 12.45 0.02 0.05
CA VAL A 31 13.70 -0.03 0.78
C VAL A 31 13.62 -1.13 1.84
N HIS A 32 14.58 -2.06 1.81
CA HIS A 32 14.70 -3.05 2.87
C HIS A 32 15.12 -2.33 4.16
N PRO A 33 14.48 -2.56 5.31
CA PRO A 33 14.96 -2.00 6.57
C PRO A 33 16.32 -2.60 6.95
N GLN A 34 17.37 -1.78 7.10
CA GLN A 34 18.68 -2.22 7.63
C GLN A 34 18.78 -2.08 9.16
N ASP A 35 17.70 -1.67 9.83
CA ASP A 35 17.66 -1.50 11.27
C ASP A 35 17.82 -2.86 11.98
N PRO A 36 18.74 -3.01 12.95
CA PRO A 36 18.95 -4.29 13.65
C PRO A 36 17.70 -4.76 14.41
N LEU A 37 16.82 -3.85 14.81
CA LEU A 37 15.52 -4.16 15.44
C LEU A 37 14.50 -4.77 14.48
N ALA A 38 14.72 -4.65 13.16
CA ALA A 38 13.87 -5.22 12.13
C ALA A 38 14.36 -6.60 11.64
N ALA A 39 15.52 -7.08 12.13
CA ALA A 39 16.13 -8.33 11.69
C ALA A 39 15.23 -9.57 11.88
N ASP A 40 14.48 -9.62 12.99
CA ASP A 40 13.55 -10.72 13.31
C ASP A 40 12.10 -10.45 12.87
N ARG A 41 11.84 -9.39 12.10
CA ARG A 41 10.50 -9.07 11.61
C ARG A 41 10.36 -9.38 10.12
N ALA A 42 9.28 -10.05 9.76
CA ALA A 42 8.94 -10.27 8.36
C ALA A 42 8.75 -8.90 7.66
N THR A 43 9.56 -8.63 6.65
CA THR A 43 9.38 -7.44 5.81
C THR A 43 8.13 -7.59 4.94
N LEU A 44 7.55 -6.46 4.52
CA LEU A 44 6.35 -6.45 3.67
C LEU A 44 6.57 -7.31 2.40
N LEU A 45 7.74 -7.22 1.78
CA LEU A 45 8.09 -8.08 0.63
C LEU A 45 8.12 -9.55 1.01
N GLN A 46 8.71 -9.90 2.16
CA GLN A 46 8.79 -11.28 2.62
C GLN A 46 7.42 -11.87 2.99
N THR A 47 6.45 -11.06 3.41
CA THR A 47 5.08 -11.54 3.66
C THR A 47 4.22 -11.61 2.40
N LEU A 48 4.51 -10.81 1.36
CA LEU A 48 3.74 -10.81 0.10
C LEU A 48 4.28 -11.80 -0.93
N ILE A 49 5.59 -12.08 -0.93
CA ILE A 49 6.20 -13.02 -1.85
C ILE A 49 5.95 -14.43 -1.28
N PRO A 50 5.13 -15.27 -1.92
CA PRO A 50 4.95 -16.65 -1.50
C PRO A 50 6.33 -17.31 -1.59
N GLN A 51 6.83 -17.80 -0.46
CA GLN A 51 8.04 -18.63 -0.46
C GLN A 51 7.67 -19.91 -1.18
N THR A 52 7.95 -19.99 -2.48
CA THR A 52 7.99 -21.28 -3.16
C THR A 52 9.09 -22.05 -2.43
N SER A 53 8.71 -23.13 -1.76
CA SER A 53 9.63 -24.01 -1.06
C SER A 53 10.51 -24.72 -2.10
N SER A 54 11.44 -23.97 -2.68
CA SER A 54 12.61 -24.50 -3.35
C SER A 54 13.68 -24.57 -2.27
N LYS A 55 13.51 -25.53 -1.36
CA LYS A 55 14.62 -26.07 -0.58
C LYS A 55 15.58 -26.71 -1.59
N THR A 56 16.48 -25.91 -2.13
CA THR A 56 17.73 -26.40 -2.73
C THR A 56 18.81 -26.00 -1.73
N GLU A 57 18.96 -26.85 -0.73
CA GLU A 57 20.15 -26.89 0.11
C GLU A 57 21.10 -27.93 -0.55
N PRO A 58 22.41 -27.65 -0.64
CA PRO A 58 23.41 -28.52 -1.23
C PRO A 58 23.66 -29.81 -0.43
#